data_AF-A0A1B8GJX9-F1
#
_entry.id   AF-A0A1B8GJX9-F1
#
_cell.length_a   1.000
_cell.length_b   1.000
_cell.length_c   1.000
_cell.angle_alpha   90.00
_cell.angle_beta   90.00
_cell.angle_gamma   90.00
#
_symmetry.space_group_name_H-M   'P 1'
#
loop_
_entity.id
_entity.type
_entity.pdbx_description
1 polymer ?
#
loop_
_entity_poly.entity_id
_entity_poly.type
_entity_poly.pdbx_seq_one_letter_code
_entity_poly.pdbx_strand_id
1 'polypeptide(L)'
;MEATATSAAIGAILAQVEARDQPRQRRTFLQYTPPEVLQRRRSILDSMASELAMYEAAIAAGTPLPDSIPLPAYHPEQHQLLANGGEHRQRSTMDYVEFLRGAVRRGNENLARLREQSNRSLQGLLLMARKELDVADCANAAARSRTLPRAMGESTVTEEPVTGLD
;
A
#
# COMPACT_ATOMS: atom_id res chain seq x y z
N MET A 1 -3.18 -3.79 -20.44
CA MET A 1 -2.95 -4.98 -19.59
C MET A 1 -1.62 -4.84 -18.85
N GLU A 2 -1.46 -3.83 -17.98
CA GLU A 2 -0.18 -3.59 -17.28
C GLU A 2 -0.31 -3.56 -15.75
N ALA A 3 -1.52 -3.45 -15.19
CA ALA A 3 -1.73 -3.33 -13.74
C ALA A 3 -1.39 -4.61 -12.95
N THR A 4 -1.40 -5.78 -13.60
CA THR A 4 -1.19 -7.09 -12.96
C THR A 4 0.27 -7.39 -12.66
N ALA A 5 1.20 -6.93 -13.50
CA ALA A 5 2.63 -7.20 -13.32
C ALA A 5 3.21 -6.45 -12.10
N THR A 6 2.74 -5.22 -11.87
CA THR A 6 3.19 -4.37 -10.77
C THR A 6 2.68 -4.87 -9.41
N SER A 7 1.45 -5.38 -9.36
CA SER A 7 0.85 -5.98 -8.15
C SER A 7 1.61 -7.23 -7.70
N ALA A 8 1.95 -8.11 -8.65
CA ALA A 8 2.69 -9.34 -8.36
C ALA A 8 4.13 -9.07 -7.86
N ALA A 9 4.81 -8.07 -8.44
CA ALA A 9 6.15 -7.67 -8.01
C ALA A 9 6.16 -7.08 -6.58
N ILE A 10 5.15 -6.27 -6.25
CA ILE A 10 4.98 -5.73 -4.89
C ILE A 10 4.71 -6.85 -3.88
N GLY A 11 3.88 -7.84 -4.25
CA GLY A 11 3.60 -9.02 -3.43
C GLY A 11 4.85 -9.86 -3.14
N ALA A 12 5.72 -10.04 -4.12
CA ALA A 12 6.98 -10.78 -3.94
C ALA A 12 7.97 -10.04 -3.03
N ILE A 13 8.05 -8.71 -3.13
CA ILE A 13 8.91 -7.89 -2.26
C ILE A 13 8.40 -7.92 -0.82
N LEU A 14 7.09 -7.84 -0.61
CA LEU A 14 6.46 -7.97 0.72
C LEU A 14 6.80 -9.31 1.38
N ALA A 15 6.69 -10.42 0.63
CA ALA A 15 7.00 -11.75 1.14
C ALA A 15 8.49 -11.94 1.48
N GLN A 16 9.40 -11.34 0.71
CA GLN A 16 10.83 -11.40 0.99
C GLN A 16 11.22 -10.58 2.23
N VAL A 17 10.52 -9.47 2.50
CA VAL A 17 10.76 -8.67 3.69
C VAL A 17 10.10 -9.26 4.93
N GLU A 18 8.97 -9.97 4.81
CA GLU A 18 8.40 -10.76 5.91
C GLU A 18 9.34 -11.87 6.39
N ALA A 19 10.10 -12.48 5.46
CA ALA A 19 11.06 -13.54 5.77
C ALA A 19 12.35 -13.03 6.44
N ARG A 20 12.65 -11.73 6.39
CA ARG A 20 13.80 -11.11 7.07
C ARG A 20 13.34 -10.47 8.38
N ASP A 21 13.62 -11.16 9.47
CA ASP A 21 13.20 -10.84 10.85
C ASP A 21 13.84 -9.53 11.39
N GLN A 22 13.46 -8.38 10.83
CA GLN A 22 13.84 -7.05 11.33
C GLN A 22 12.63 -6.30 11.90
N PRO A 23 12.55 -6.11 13.23
CA PRO A 23 11.38 -5.50 13.88
C PRO A 23 11.16 -4.02 13.51
N ARG A 24 12.20 -3.32 13.04
CA ARG A 24 12.08 -1.94 12.55
C ARG A 24 11.44 -1.85 11.16
N GLN A 25 11.71 -2.81 10.28
CA GLN A 25 11.11 -2.86 8.95
C GLN A 25 9.61 -3.20 9.02
N ARG A 26 9.21 -4.15 9.89
CA ARG A 26 7.79 -4.52 10.11
C ARG A 26 6.87 -3.31 10.36
N ARG A 27 7.33 -2.28 11.09
CA ARG A 27 6.52 -1.08 11.38
C ARG A 27 6.17 -0.23 10.16
N THR A 28 7.00 -0.22 9.12
CA THR A 28 6.72 0.52 7.87
C THR A 28 5.80 -0.24 6.92
N PHE A 29 5.82 -1.58 6.94
CA PHE A 29 4.92 -2.43 6.15
C PHE A 29 3.49 -2.45 6.67
N LEU A 30 3.30 -2.28 7.98
CA LEU A 30 1.97 -2.24 8.63
C LEU A 30 1.08 -1.06 8.20
N GLN A 31 1.60 -0.10 7.43
CA GLN A 31 0.89 1.13 7.06
C GLN A 31 0.55 1.21 5.56
N TYR A 32 0.99 0.24 4.77
CA TYR A 32 0.60 0.16 3.36
C TYR A 32 -0.84 -0.34 3.23
N THR A 33 -1.65 0.40 2.49
CA THR A 33 -3.01 -0.05 2.13
C THR A 33 -3.01 -0.46 0.66
N PRO A 34 -3.35 -1.72 0.34
CA PRO A 34 -3.43 -2.20 -1.05
C PRO A 34 -4.42 -1.38 -1.90
N PRO A 35 -4.14 -1.19 -3.19
CA PRO A 35 -4.98 -0.40 -4.08
C PRO A 35 -6.41 -0.96 -4.19
N GLU A 36 -6.59 -2.27 -4.11
CA GLU A 36 -7.90 -2.94 -4.16
C GLU A 36 -8.77 -2.55 -2.95
N VAL A 37 -8.16 -2.41 -1.78
CA VAL A 37 -8.85 -1.97 -0.56
C VAL A 37 -9.25 -0.49 -0.67
N LEU A 38 -8.35 0.35 -1.20
CA LEU A 38 -8.65 1.76 -1.47
C LEU A 38 -9.76 1.93 -2.50
N GLN A 39 -9.76 1.11 -3.55
CA GLN A 39 -10.77 1.12 -4.59
C GLN A 39 -12.13 0.65 -4.07
N ARG A 40 -12.17 -0.43 -3.28
CA ARG A 40 -13.40 -0.88 -2.63
C ARG A 40 -13.98 0.20 -1.71
N ARG A 41 -13.15 0.82 -0.87
CA ARG A 41 -13.57 1.93 0.01
C ARG A 41 -14.09 3.11 -0.80
N ARG A 42 -13.42 3.44 -1.91
CA ARG A 42 -13.86 4.51 -2.81
C ARG A 42 -15.22 4.21 -3.42
N SER A 43 -15.43 3.00 -3.93
CA SER A 43 -16.70 2.57 -4.51
C SER A 43 -17.86 2.68 -3.52
N ILE A 44 -17.66 2.28 -2.26
CA ILE A 44 -18.69 2.41 -1.21
C ILE A 44 -19.02 3.89 -0.95
N LEU A 45 -18.00 4.75 -0.87
CA LEU A 45 -18.20 6.18 -0.68
C LEU A 45 -18.89 6.85 -1.86
N ASP A 46 -18.60 6.43 -3.08
CA ASP A 46 -19.26 6.94 -4.28
C ASP A 46 -20.75 6.54 -4.30
N SER A 47 -21.08 5.32 -3.87
CA SER A 47 -22.48 4.89 -3.70
C SER A 47 -23.20 5.75 -2.64
N MET A 48 -22.59 5.96 -1.47
CA MET A 48 -23.15 6.82 -0.42
C MET A 48 -23.34 8.27 -0.90
N ALA A 49 -22.39 8.80 -1.67
CA ALA A 49 -22.45 10.16 -2.20
C ALA A 49 -23.56 10.30 -3.26
N SER A 50 -23.70 9.31 -4.14
CA SER A 50 -24.80 9.28 -5.12
C SER A 50 -26.16 9.22 -4.43
N GLU A 51 -26.29 8.41 -3.38
CA GLU A 51 -27.52 8.29 -2.60
C GLU A 51 -27.85 9.59 -1.85
N LEU A 52 -26.85 10.20 -1.22
CA LEU A 52 -26.99 11.52 -0.60
C LEU A 52 -27.48 12.57 -1.60
N ALA A 53 -26.90 12.59 -2.81
CA ALA A 53 -27.30 13.53 -3.85
C ALA A 53 -28.77 13.36 -4.27
N MET A 54 -29.27 12.13 -4.33
CA MET A 54 -30.69 11.87 -4.59
C MET A 54 -31.59 12.46 -3.50
N TYR A 55 -31.23 12.25 -2.23
CA TYR A 55 -32.00 12.80 -1.12
C TYR A 55 -31.94 14.32 -1.05
N GLU A 56 -30.76 14.91 -1.27
CA GLU A 56 -30.61 16.37 -1.28
C GLU A 56 -31.39 17.02 -2.43
N ALA A 57 -31.43 16.38 -3.61
CA ALA A 57 -32.26 16.82 -4.72
C ALA A 57 -33.76 16.77 -4.38
N ALA A 58 -34.22 15.68 -3.75
CA ALA A 58 -35.61 15.55 -3.32
C ALA A 58 -36.00 16.60 -2.26
N ILE A 59 -35.13 16.85 -1.29
CA ILE A 59 -35.31 17.89 -0.26
C ILE A 59 -35.38 19.28 -0.92
N ALA A 60 -34.45 19.58 -1.84
CA ALA A 60 -34.43 20.86 -2.55
C ALA A 60 -35.68 21.08 -3.42
N ALA A 61 -36.22 20.01 -4.00
CA ALA A 61 -37.47 20.04 -4.76
C ALA A 61 -38.73 20.09 -3.88
N GLY A 62 -38.61 20.04 -2.55
CA GLY A 62 -39.75 19.96 -1.64
C GLY A 62 -40.55 18.66 -1.76
N THR A 63 -39.92 17.61 -2.30
CA THR A 63 -40.56 16.31 -2.46
C THR A 63 -40.65 15.61 -1.11
N PRO A 64 -41.82 15.06 -0.71
CA PRO A 64 -41.94 14.33 0.54
C PRO A 64 -41.05 13.09 0.50
N LEU A 65 -40.23 12.93 1.52
CA LEU A 65 -39.40 11.74 1.72
C LEU A 65 -40.20 10.67 2.47
N PRO A 66 -39.91 9.38 2.25
CA PRO A 66 -40.49 8.33 3.10
C PRO A 66 -40.11 8.57 4.56
N ASP A 67 -40.99 8.20 5.51
CA ASP A 67 -40.72 8.39 6.94
C ASP A 67 -39.56 7.51 7.42
N SER A 68 -39.46 6.31 6.89
CA SER A 68 -38.42 5.36 7.21
C SER A 68 -37.90 4.63 5.98
N ILE A 69 -36.64 4.20 6.07
CA ILE A 69 -36.02 3.35 5.07
C ILE A 69 -35.34 2.14 5.72
N PRO A 70 -35.21 1.02 4.98
CA PRO A 70 -34.31 -0.05 5.37
C PRO A 70 -32.87 0.47 5.41
N LEU A 71 -32.11 0.04 6.42
CA LEU A 71 -30.67 0.28 6.41
C LEU A 71 -30.03 -0.36 5.15
N PRO A 72 -29.10 0.32 4.47
CA PRO A 72 -28.39 -0.27 3.33
C PRO A 72 -27.20 -1.13 3.78
N ALA A 73 -26.88 -2.16 2.97
CA ALA A 73 -25.93 -3.25 3.27
C ALA A 73 -24.56 -2.82 3.82
N TYR A 74 -24.12 -1.61 3.49
CA TYR A 74 -22.85 -1.04 3.90
C TYR A 74 -22.90 -0.34 5.26
N HIS A 75 -24.07 -0.26 5.91
CA HIS A 75 -24.21 0.37 7.22
C HIS A 75 -23.61 -0.53 8.32
N PRO A 76 -22.79 0.01 9.23
CA PRO A 76 -22.08 -0.79 10.23
C PRO A 76 -23.02 -1.54 11.18
N GLU A 77 -24.17 -0.97 11.50
CA GLU A 77 -25.20 -1.65 12.32
C GLU A 77 -25.82 -2.85 11.61
N GLN A 78 -25.87 -2.85 10.27
CA GLN A 78 -26.43 -3.96 9.52
C GLN A 78 -25.50 -5.18 9.53
N HIS A 79 -24.18 -4.98 9.48
CA HIS A 79 -23.23 -6.06 9.65
C HIS A 79 -23.34 -6.72 11.03
N GLN A 80 -23.60 -5.95 12.10
CA GLN A 80 -23.84 -6.49 13.44
C GLN A 80 -25.18 -7.23 13.53
N LEU A 81 -26.24 -6.72 12.89
CA LEU A 81 -27.55 -7.37 12.88
C LEU A 81 -27.56 -8.66 12.07
N LEU A 82 -26.94 -8.68 10.88
CA LEU A 82 -26.78 -9.88 10.05
C LEU A 82 -25.96 -10.96 10.78
N ALA A 83 -24.93 -10.58 11.54
CA ALA A 83 -24.15 -11.50 12.35
C ALA A 83 -24.96 -12.11 13.52
N ASN A 84 -25.96 -11.38 14.02
CA ASN A 84 -26.79 -11.78 15.16
C ASN A 84 -28.17 -12.34 14.76
N GLY A 85 -28.43 -12.56 13.47
CA GLY A 85 -29.73 -13.04 12.97
C GLY A 85 -30.89 -12.06 13.19
N GLY A 86 -30.60 -10.77 13.40
CA GLY A 86 -31.60 -9.73 13.65
C GLY A 86 -32.24 -9.20 12.38
N GLU A 87 -33.50 -8.76 12.48
CA GLU A 87 -34.24 -8.11 11.39
C GLU A 87 -33.59 -6.77 10.98
N HIS A 88 -33.89 -6.33 9.75
CA HIS A 88 -33.44 -5.05 9.22
C HIS A 88 -34.07 -3.91 10.05
N ARG A 89 -33.25 -3.22 10.83
CA ARG A 89 -33.71 -2.04 11.58
C ARG A 89 -34.05 -0.93 10.59
N GLN A 90 -35.27 -0.41 10.66
CA GLN A 90 -35.66 0.78 9.91
C GLN A 90 -35.11 2.02 10.64
N ARG A 91 -34.67 3.03 9.88
CA ARG A 91 -34.23 4.31 10.40
C ARG A 91 -35.07 5.42 9.79
N SER A 92 -35.27 6.52 10.54
CA SER A 92 -35.82 7.75 9.96
C SER A 92 -34.98 8.16 8.76
N THR A 93 -35.63 8.49 7.66
CA THR A 93 -34.94 8.92 6.44
C THR A 93 -34.08 10.15 6.70
N MET A 94 -34.50 11.05 7.58
CA MET A 94 -33.74 12.24 7.91
C MET A 94 -32.47 11.93 8.71
N ASP A 95 -32.57 11.04 9.69
CA ASP A 95 -31.40 10.57 10.45
C ASP A 95 -30.39 9.86 9.54
N TYR A 96 -30.90 9.16 8.53
CA TYR A 96 -30.08 8.49 7.54
C TYR A 96 -29.38 9.47 6.58
N VAL A 97 -30.06 10.53 6.13
CA VAL A 97 -29.44 11.61 5.34
C VAL A 97 -28.31 12.30 6.14
N GLU A 98 -28.53 12.58 7.42
CA GLU A 98 -27.48 13.14 8.30
C GLU A 98 -26.30 12.16 8.49
N PHE A 99 -26.59 10.86 8.61
CA PHE A 99 -25.56 9.84 8.60
C PHE A 99 -24.74 9.88 7.30
N LEU A 100 -25.40 9.93 6.14
CA LEU A 100 -24.75 9.99 4.82
C LEU A 100 -23.84 11.21 4.69
N ARG A 101 -24.32 12.40 5.08
CA ARG A 101 -23.50 13.65 5.09
C ARG A 101 -22.21 13.46 5.88
N GLY A 102 -22.32 12.93 7.10
CA GLY A 102 -21.17 12.66 7.96
C GLY A 102 -20.26 11.57 7.39
N ALA A 103 -20.83 10.49 6.86
CA ALA A 103 -20.11 9.35 6.31
C ALA A 103 -19.30 9.72 5.06
N VAL A 104 -19.89 10.43 4.11
CA VAL A 104 -19.23 10.88 2.87
C VAL A 104 -18.08 11.82 3.21
N ARG A 105 -18.31 12.81 4.09
CA ARG A 105 -17.27 13.77 4.49
C ARG A 105 -16.08 13.08 5.16
N ARG A 106 -16.33 12.35 6.26
CA ARG A 106 -15.27 11.65 7.01
C ARG A 106 -14.59 10.58 6.16
N GLY A 107 -15.36 9.90 5.31
CA GLY A 107 -14.88 8.88 4.40
C GLY A 107 -13.88 9.42 3.39
N ASN A 108 -14.17 10.57 2.78
CA ASN A 108 -13.26 11.24 1.85
C ASN A 108 -11.97 11.70 2.54
N GLU A 109 -12.07 12.31 3.73
CA GLU A 109 -10.90 12.69 4.53
C GLU A 109 -10.03 11.48 4.88
N ASN A 110 -10.64 10.38 5.31
CA ASN A 110 -9.93 9.15 5.65
C ASN A 110 -9.30 8.48 4.42
N LEU A 111 -9.99 8.47 3.27
CA LEU A 111 -9.46 7.89 2.05
C LEU A 111 -8.24 8.68 1.54
N ALA A 112 -8.27 10.01 1.65
CA ALA A 112 -7.12 10.86 1.32
C ALA A 112 -5.92 10.54 2.22
N ARG A 113 -6.13 10.45 3.55
CA ARG A 113 -5.08 10.08 4.50
C ARG A 113 -4.48 8.69 4.22
N LEU A 114 -5.32 7.70 3.93
CA LEU A 114 -4.87 6.34 3.60
C LEU A 114 -4.06 6.29 2.31
N ARG A 115 -4.47 7.02 1.27
CA ARG A 115 -3.71 7.14 0.02
C ARG A 115 -2.35 7.77 0.26
N GLU A 116 -2.31 8.86 1.02
CA GLU A 116 -1.06 9.55 1.34
C GLU A 116 -0.11 8.66 2.13
N GLN A 117 -0.60 8.00 3.18
CA GLN A 117 0.17 7.07 3.99
C GLN A 117 0.70 5.90 3.16
N SER A 118 -0.15 5.31 2.31
CA SER A 118 0.22 4.22 1.42
C SER A 118 1.31 4.64 0.43
N ASN A 119 1.19 5.84 -0.16
CA ASN A 119 2.21 6.39 -1.05
C ASN A 119 3.56 6.60 -0.34
N ARG A 120 3.56 7.15 0.88
CA ARG A 120 4.80 7.32 1.66
C ARG A 120 5.44 5.98 1.98
N SER A 121 4.64 4.97 2.38
CA SER A 121 5.14 3.62 2.61
C SER A 121 5.77 3.05 1.34
N LEU A 122 5.09 3.12 0.19
CA LEU A 122 5.62 2.65 -1.10
C LEU A 122 6.94 3.34 -1.48
N GLN A 123 7.05 4.66 -1.30
CA GLN A 123 8.30 5.38 -1.55
C GLN A 123 9.45 4.86 -0.67
N GLY A 124 9.18 4.61 0.62
CA GLY A 124 10.15 4.00 1.52
C GLY A 124 10.57 2.60 1.08
N LEU A 125 9.62 1.78 0.62
CA LEU A 125 9.89 0.43 0.11
C LEU A 125 10.72 0.46 -1.16
N LEU A 126 10.40 1.33 -2.11
CA LEU A 126 11.17 1.49 -3.35
C LEU A 126 12.61 1.88 -3.07
N LEU A 127 12.84 2.78 -2.11
CA LEU A 127 14.18 3.20 -1.74
C LEU A 127 14.99 2.07 -1.08
N MET A 128 14.35 1.22 -0.26
CA MET A 128 14.99 0.04 0.31
C MET A 128 15.29 -1.00 -0.77
N ALA A 129 14.32 -1.34 -1.62
CA ALA A 129 14.49 -2.28 -2.72
C ALA A 129 15.62 -1.84 -3.67
N ARG A 130 15.74 -0.53 -3.92
CA ARG A 130 16.84 0.00 -4.74
C ARG A 130 18.20 -0.24 -4.10
N LYS A 131 18.35 0.04 -2.80
CA LYS A 131 19.60 -0.21 -2.07
C LYS A 131 19.97 -1.69 -2.07
N GLU A 132 18.99 -2.57 -1.87
CA GLU A 132 19.25 -4.02 -1.91
C GLU A 132 19.71 -4.48 -3.30
N LEU A 133 19.10 -3.94 -4.36
CA LEU A 133 19.53 -4.20 -5.73
C LEU A 133 20.96 -3.71 -5.98
N ASP A 134 21.28 -2.48 -5.59
CA ASP A 134 22.63 -1.91 -5.76
C ASP A 134 23.68 -2.76 -4.99
N VAL A 135 23.36 -3.26 -3.79
CA VAL A 135 24.24 -4.17 -3.02
C VAL A 135 24.42 -5.50 -3.74
N ALA A 136 23.36 -6.09 -4.29
CA ALA A 136 23.43 -7.34 -5.03
C ALA A 136 24.28 -7.20 -6.30
N ASP A 137 24.12 -6.11 -7.04
CA ASP A 137 24.92 -5.80 -8.23
C ASP A 137 26.41 -5.66 -7.89
N CYS A 138 26.72 -4.98 -6.78
CA CYS A 138 28.10 -4.81 -6.31
C CYS A 138 28.72 -6.14 -5.89
N ALA A 139 27.97 -7.00 -5.19
CA ALA A 139 28.41 -8.35 -4.82
C ALA A 139 28.65 -9.23 -6.07
N ASN A 140 27.79 -9.13 -7.07
CA ASN A 140 27.93 -9.84 -8.34
C ASN A 140 29.16 -9.36 -9.12
N ALA A 141 29.42 -8.06 -9.17
CA ALA A 141 30.62 -7.49 -9.77
C ALA A 141 31.90 -7.96 -9.05
N ALA A 142 31.90 -7.97 -7.70
CA ALA A 142 33.01 -8.46 -6.91
C ALA A 142 33.30 -9.95 -7.14
N ALA A 143 32.25 -10.77 -7.27
CA ALA A 143 32.39 -12.19 -7.62
C ALA A 143 33.03 -12.37 -9.00
N ARG A 144 32.58 -11.61 -10.02
CA ARG A 144 33.16 -11.65 -11.38
C ARG A 144 34.60 -11.17 -11.44
N SER A 145 34.98 -10.18 -10.63
CA SER A 145 36.36 -9.71 -10.53
C SER A 145 37.30 -10.77 -9.94
N ARG A 146 36.83 -11.53 -8.93
CA ARG A 146 37.61 -12.62 -8.33
C ARG A 146 37.83 -13.82 -9.27
N THR A 147 36.97 -13.96 -10.28
CA THR A 147 37.08 -15.03 -11.30
C THR A 147 37.97 -14.66 -12.48
N LEU A 148 38.44 -13.41 -12.59
CA LEU A 148 39.48 -13.07 -13.57
C LEU A 148 40.83 -13.63 -13.08
N PRO A 149 41.60 -14.33 -13.93
CA PRO A 149 42.92 -14.81 -13.54
C PRO A 149 43.75 -13.60 -13.13
N ARG A 150 44.32 -13.66 -11.94
CA ARG A 150 45.37 -12.75 -11.50
C ARG A 150 46.48 -12.81 -12.56
N ALA A 151 46.54 -11.84 -13.45
CA ALA A 151 47.68 -11.67 -14.34
C ALA A 151 48.88 -11.39 -13.42
N MET A 152 49.66 -12.43 -13.15
CA MET A 152 50.94 -12.32 -12.50
C MET A 152 51.85 -11.53 -13.44
N GLY A 153 52.03 -10.24 -13.15
CA GLY A 153 53.25 -9.57 -13.52
C GLY A 153 54.37 -10.14 -12.65
N GLU A 154 54.90 -11.30 -13.03
CA GLU A 154 56.23 -11.72 -12.60
C GLU A 154 57.23 -10.70 -13.15
N SER A 155 57.62 -9.75 -12.31
CA SER A 155 58.83 -8.98 -12.55
C SER A 155 59.99 -9.78 -11.98
N THR A 156 60.47 -10.76 -12.75
CA THR A 156 61.77 -11.41 -12.49
C THR A 156 62.87 -10.37 -12.73
N VAL A 157 63.33 -9.72 -11.66
CA VAL A 157 64.62 -9.02 -11.64
C VAL A 157 65.66 -9.99 -11.08
N THR A 158 66.27 -10.71 -11.99
CA THR A 158 67.57 -11.41 -11.92
C THR A 158 68.46 -10.60 -12.88
N GLU A 159 69.68 -10.14 -12.62
CA GLU A 159 70.78 -10.39 -11.66
C GLU A 159 71.58 -9.06 -11.53
N GLU A 160 72.58 -8.80 -10.68
CA GLU A 160 73.66 -9.58 -10.07
C GLU A 160 74.17 -8.89 -8.77
N PRO A 161 74.92 -9.61 -7.90
CA PRO A 161 75.58 -9.05 -6.73
C PRO A 161 76.97 -8.49 -7.08
N VAL A 162 77.24 -7.23 -6.75
CA VAL A 162 78.62 -6.70 -6.77
C VAL A 162 79.27 -6.97 -5.41
N THR A 163 80.07 -8.02 -5.37
CA THR A 163 81.14 -8.23 -4.39
C THR A 163 82.26 -7.22 -4.60
N GLY A 164 82.81 -6.63 -3.53
CA GLY A 164 84.18 -6.12 -3.54
C GLY A 164 84.43 -4.84 -2.75
N LEU A 165 85.07 -5.01 -1.59
CA LEU A 165 85.80 -3.99 -0.82
C LEU A 165 87.05 -3.51 -1.58
N ASP A 166 87.32 -2.21 -1.55
CA ASP A 166 88.53 -1.58 -0.97
C ASP A 166 88.40 -0.04 -0.98
#